data_AF-A0A5J4Z433-F1
#
_entry.id   AF-A0A5J4Z433-F1
#
_cell.length_a   1.000
_cell.length_b   1.000
_cell.length_c   1.000
_cell.angle_alpha   90.00
_cell.angle_beta   90.00
_cell.angle_gamma   90.00
#
_symmetry.space_group_name_H-M   'P 1'
#
loop_
_entity.id
_entity.type
_entity.pdbx_description
1 polymer ?
#
loop_
_entity_poly.entity_id
_entity_poly.type
_entity_poly.pdbx_seq_one_letter_code
_entity_poly.pdbx_strand_id
1 'polypeptide(L)'
;MMSVFASTQTFEGILNKTALVPTTTLRIRFQRNTRRRRAGEKEMELGFTCADVGVGRVRRKAVRSSCCLVPQNLHRTRLGVAWSLCVLACGLPLLSRSTACAAHRMGVDLVDPDYPGTAVERMRNIRARVLSLDSELDLSVDWEDVRRRILWAGGLRDLVSARPGLGYTGHSFNDFNHCDLTAMVDGEADSENGGRVAGIHARNPLGEGIRIASLPELGSGGSWSTCMMGCNSEPPRDVAHIQFKSRIAFKLVWCPGPDQQFRSFVLVDDEGNLLNRGTPSGRLPDLDERAMNFALVKGSKYEVPCETCD
;
A
#
# COMPACT_ATOMS: atom_id res chain seq x y z
N MET A 1 22.04 -22.75 -28.59
CA MET A 1 23.10 -22.38 -29.54
C MET A 1 22.42 -21.80 -30.78
N MET A 2 22.53 -20.50 -31.02
CA MET A 2 21.98 -19.84 -32.22
C MET A 2 22.75 -18.54 -32.42
N SER A 3 23.29 -18.32 -33.62
CA SER A 3 24.24 -17.24 -33.90
C SER A 3 23.54 -16.10 -34.65
N VAL A 4 23.82 -14.85 -34.25
CA VAL A 4 23.38 -13.65 -34.98
C VAL A 4 24.55 -13.14 -35.81
N PHE A 5 24.39 -13.09 -37.14
CA PHE A 5 25.35 -12.43 -38.03
C PHE A 5 25.07 -10.93 -38.08
N ALA A 6 26.08 -10.12 -37.78
CA ALA A 6 26.10 -8.71 -38.15
C ALA A 6 26.63 -8.56 -39.58
N SER A 7 26.02 -7.68 -40.37
CA SER A 7 26.49 -7.31 -41.71
C SER A 7 26.57 -5.79 -41.81
N THR A 8 27.77 -5.26 -42.00
CA THR A 8 28.04 -3.84 -42.18
C THR A 8 28.34 -3.54 -43.64
N GLN A 9 27.44 -2.83 -44.31
CA GLN A 9 27.73 -2.17 -45.57
C GLN A 9 28.11 -0.71 -45.31
N THR A 10 29.36 -0.36 -45.61
CA THR A 10 29.82 1.03 -45.73
C THR A 10 29.42 1.58 -47.10
N PHE A 11 28.96 2.82 -47.12
CA PHE A 11 28.72 3.58 -48.35
C PHE A 11 29.44 4.92 -48.23
N GLU A 12 30.47 5.14 -49.06
CA GLU A 12 31.11 6.45 -49.14
C GLU A 12 30.24 7.42 -49.96
N GLY A 13 30.04 8.63 -49.43
CA GLY A 13 29.24 9.68 -50.05
C GLY A 13 29.92 11.03 -49.83
N ILE A 14 30.12 11.78 -50.91
CA ILE A 14 31.00 12.96 -50.93
C ILE A 14 30.33 14.19 -50.29
N LEU A 15 31.15 14.93 -49.54
CA LEU A 15 30.92 16.25 -48.93
C LEU A 15 29.80 17.13 -49.53
N ASN A 16 28.92 17.62 -48.66
CA ASN A 16 28.59 19.05 -48.69
C ASN A 16 28.15 19.61 -47.32
N LYS A 17 28.20 20.94 -47.16
CA LYS A 17 28.11 21.63 -45.86
C LYS A 17 26.68 22.04 -45.48
N THR A 18 26.14 21.46 -44.40
CA THR A 18 25.37 22.17 -43.35
C THR A 18 25.18 21.25 -42.14
N ALA A 19 25.30 21.78 -40.92
CA ALA A 19 25.09 21.00 -39.71
C ALA A 19 23.60 20.96 -39.34
N LEU A 20 23.01 19.77 -39.36
CA LEU A 20 21.70 19.46 -38.77
C LEU A 20 21.84 18.22 -37.88
N VAL A 21 21.32 18.29 -36.66
CA VAL A 21 21.38 17.19 -35.70
C VAL A 21 20.38 16.10 -36.11
N PRO A 22 20.77 14.83 -36.24
CA PRO A 22 19.86 13.76 -36.66
C PRO A 22 18.92 13.34 -35.52
N THR A 23 17.66 13.78 -35.58
CA THR A 23 16.61 13.39 -34.63
C THR A 23 16.10 11.97 -34.93
N THR A 24 16.73 10.95 -34.35
CA THR A 24 16.37 9.52 -34.52
C THR A 24 14.94 9.24 -34.05
N THR A 25 13.99 9.24 -34.99
CA THR A 25 12.56 9.06 -34.71
C THR A 25 12.17 7.59 -34.84
N LEU A 26 12.11 6.87 -33.72
CA LEU A 26 11.80 5.44 -33.67
C LEU A 26 10.31 5.15 -34.00
N ARG A 27 9.98 4.97 -35.28
CA ARG A 27 8.62 4.59 -35.72
C ARG A 27 8.34 3.10 -35.57
N ILE A 28 7.91 2.67 -34.39
CA ILE A 28 7.39 1.31 -34.16
C ILE A 28 6.07 1.12 -34.93
N ARG A 29 6.08 0.30 -35.99
CA ARG A 29 4.88 -0.14 -36.71
C ARG A 29 4.29 -1.39 -36.06
N PHE A 30 3.21 -1.24 -35.30
CA PHE A 30 2.39 -2.39 -34.87
C PHE A 30 1.60 -2.97 -36.04
N GLN A 31 2.08 -4.09 -36.61
CA GLN A 31 1.25 -4.93 -37.48
C GLN A 31 0.23 -5.71 -36.64
N ARG A 32 -1.03 -5.27 -36.62
CA ARG A 32 -2.14 -6.04 -36.04
C ARG A 32 -2.40 -7.29 -36.88
N ASN A 33 -1.96 -8.46 -36.39
CA ASN A 33 -2.16 -9.75 -37.05
C ASN A 33 -3.59 -10.29 -36.85
N THR A 34 -4.58 -9.69 -37.53
CA THR A 34 -5.99 -10.04 -37.38
C THR A 34 -6.37 -11.32 -38.16
N ARG A 35 -6.03 -12.50 -37.63
CA ARG A 35 -6.59 -13.78 -38.12
C ARG A 35 -7.92 -14.11 -37.43
N ARG A 36 -9.01 -13.99 -38.20
CA ARG A 36 -10.37 -14.37 -37.83
C ARG A 36 -10.47 -15.85 -37.40
N ARG A 37 -11.27 -16.12 -36.37
CA ARG A 37 -12.27 -17.20 -36.39
C ARG A 37 -13.63 -16.64 -35.99
N ARG A 38 -14.70 -17.12 -36.62
CA ARG A 38 -16.10 -16.75 -36.36
C ARG A 38 -16.75 -17.79 -35.45
N ALA A 39 -17.60 -17.35 -34.52
CA ALA A 39 -18.91 -17.95 -34.18
C ALA A 39 -19.56 -17.12 -33.05
N GLY A 40 -20.89 -17.01 -33.05
CA GLY A 40 -21.65 -16.51 -31.90
C GLY A 40 -22.01 -15.01 -31.92
N GLU A 41 -22.73 -14.56 -32.94
CA GLU A 41 -23.49 -13.30 -32.85
C GLU A 41 -24.68 -13.49 -31.89
N LYS A 42 -24.77 -12.60 -30.88
CA LYS A 42 -26.03 -12.22 -30.24
C LYS A 42 -25.97 -10.71 -30.00
N GLU A 43 -26.75 -9.98 -30.79
CA GLU A 43 -27.00 -8.56 -30.54
C GLU A 43 -27.80 -8.42 -29.24
N MET A 44 -27.49 -7.37 -28.47
CA MET A 44 -28.32 -6.91 -27.36
C MET A 44 -28.29 -5.39 -27.40
N GLU A 45 -29.26 -4.81 -28.09
CA GLU A 45 -29.45 -3.36 -28.11
C GLU A 45 -29.76 -2.85 -26.70
N LEU A 46 -28.97 -1.88 -26.24
CA LEU A 46 -29.30 -1.07 -25.06
C LEU A 46 -29.30 0.40 -25.49
N GLY A 47 -30.42 0.82 -26.08
CA GLY A 47 -30.65 2.22 -26.43
C GLY A 47 -30.79 3.08 -25.18
N PHE A 48 -29.87 4.03 -24.99
CA PHE A 48 -29.97 5.06 -23.96
C PHE A 48 -30.74 6.26 -24.52
N THR A 49 -31.98 6.43 -24.11
CA THR A 49 -32.73 7.70 -24.26
C THR A 49 -32.56 8.56 -23.01
N CYS A 50 -32.49 9.88 -23.20
CA CYS A 50 -32.33 10.85 -22.12
C CYS A 50 -33.63 11.63 -21.94
N ALA A 51 -34.20 11.63 -20.73
CA ALA A 51 -35.38 12.43 -20.39
C ALA A 51 -35.46 12.78 -18.89
N ASP A 52 -35.50 14.10 -18.63
CA ASP A 52 -36.32 14.82 -17.65
C ASP A 52 -36.36 14.43 -16.16
N VAL A 53 -35.61 15.24 -15.40
CA VAL A 53 -36.01 15.98 -14.18
C VAL A 53 -37.44 15.74 -13.66
N GLY A 54 -37.56 15.23 -12.42
CA GLY A 54 -38.82 15.17 -11.67
C GLY A 54 -38.66 15.58 -10.20
N VAL A 55 -39.41 16.60 -9.74
CA VAL A 55 -39.34 17.16 -8.37
C VAL A 55 -40.31 16.43 -7.42
N GLY A 56 -39.81 15.83 -6.33
CA GLY A 56 -40.47 14.67 -5.66
C GLY A 56 -40.78 14.70 -4.15
N ARG A 57 -40.78 15.86 -3.47
CA ARG A 57 -41.42 16.15 -2.16
C ARG A 57 -41.08 15.30 -0.90
N VAL A 58 -40.68 15.99 0.18
CA VAL A 58 -40.40 15.44 1.53
C VAL A 58 -41.65 14.92 2.26
N ARG A 59 -41.51 13.83 3.04
CA ARG A 59 -42.29 13.60 4.28
C ARG A 59 -41.38 13.15 5.44
N ARG A 60 -41.64 13.67 6.64
CA ARG A 60 -41.05 13.26 7.94
C ARG A 60 -42.15 12.71 8.87
N LYS A 61 -41.73 12.01 9.94
CA LYS A 61 -42.46 11.47 11.13
C LYS A 61 -42.57 9.93 11.13
N ALA A 62 -42.44 9.25 12.28
CA ALA A 62 -41.90 9.68 13.58
C ALA A 62 -41.46 8.50 14.47
N VAL A 63 -40.56 8.82 15.40
CA VAL A 63 -40.09 8.04 16.56
C VAL A 63 -41.17 7.18 17.23
N ARG A 64 -40.82 5.94 17.59
CA ARG A 64 -41.14 5.36 18.90
C ARG A 64 -39.92 4.66 19.49
N SER A 65 -39.50 5.11 20.67
CA SER A 65 -38.54 4.42 21.53
C SER A 65 -39.31 3.47 22.47
N SER A 66 -38.66 2.40 22.92
CA SER A 66 -39.11 1.64 24.10
C SER A 66 -37.91 1.25 24.94
N CYS A 67 -38.06 1.36 26.26
CA CYS A 67 -37.00 1.14 27.24
C CYS A 67 -36.87 -0.36 27.59
N CYS A 68 -35.64 -0.77 27.86
CA CYS A 68 -35.25 -1.42 29.12
C CYS A 68 -36.09 -2.59 29.65
N LEU A 69 -35.47 -3.78 29.71
CA LEU A 69 -35.69 -4.74 30.81
C LEU A 69 -34.41 -5.56 31.03
N VAL A 70 -33.85 -5.49 32.24
CA VAL A 70 -32.69 -6.28 32.68
C VAL A 70 -33.15 -7.29 33.74
N PRO A 71 -32.96 -8.60 33.54
CA PRO A 71 -33.15 -9.57 34.60
C PRO A 71 -31.89 -9.65 35.46
N GLN A 72 -31.90 -8.97 36.61
CA GLN A 72 -31.04 -9.37 37.73
C GLN A 72 -31.72 -10.53 38.46
N ASN A 73 -30.97 -11.58 38.81
CA ASN A 73 -31.40 -12.54 39.81
C ASN A 73 -30.19 -12.99 40.64
N LEU A 74 -30.25 -12.72 41.95
CA LEU A 74 -29.30 -13.25 42.93
C LEU A 74 -29.74 -14.66 43.33
N HIS A 75 -28.79 -15.53 43.66
CA HIS A 75 -28.98 -16.45 44.78
C HIS A 75 -27.69 -16.63 45.59
N ARG A 76 -27.80 -16.54 46.92
CA ARG A 76 -26.83 -17.07 47.91
C ARG A 76 -26.94 -18.62 47.87
N THR A 77 -26.06 -19.47 48.42
CA THR A 77 -25.37 -19.53 49.74
C THR A 77 -24.47 -20.81 49.73
N ARG A 78 -23.49 -21.15 50.60
CA ARG A 78 -22.80 -20.57 51.79
C ARG A 78 -21.54 -21.45 52.13
N LEU A 79 -20.65 -20.97 53.01
CA LEU A 79 -19.76 -21.71 53.95
C LEU A 79 -18.53 -22.52 53.45
N GLY A 80 -17.48 -22.48 54.30
CA GLY A 80 -16.35 -23.42 54.36
C GLY A 80 -15.09 -23.00 53.55
N VAL A 81 -13.86 -23.11 54.05
CA VAL A 81 -13.33 -23.40 55.41
C VAL A 81 -12.08 -22.52 55.62
N ALA A 82 -11.82 -22.04 56.83
CA ALA A 82 -10.62 -21.25 57.15
C ALA A 82 -9.43 -22.13 57.55
N TRP A 83 -8.22 -21.77 57.11
CA TRP A 83 -6.95 -22.21 57.69
C TRP A 83 -6.05 -21.01 57.93
N SER A 84 -5.31 -21.03 59.05
CA SER A 84 -4.60 -19.87 59.60
C SER A 84 -3.10 -19.90 59.33
N LEU A 85 -2.53 -18.70 59.27
CA LEU A 85 -1.20 -18.32 59.78
C LEU A 85 -0.03 -19.30 59.59
N CYS A 86 0.93 -18.89 58.77
CA CYS A 86 2.32 -19.02 59.16
C CYS A 86 3.03 -17.67 58.96
N VAL A 87 3.70 -17.18 60.00
CA VAL A 87 4.43 -15.91 60.00
C VAL A 87 5.92 -16.21 59.95
N LEU A 88 6.59 -15.78 58.88
CA LEU A 88 8.05 -15.70 58.83
C LEU A 88 8.45 -14.35 58.22
N ALA A 89 8.81 -13.42 59.09
CA ALA A 89 9.35 -12.13 58.70
C ALA A 89 10.87 -12.24 58.53
N CYS A 90 11.35 -12.14 57.29
CA CYS A 90 12.75 -11.85 56.99
C CYS A 90 12.82 -10.50 56.27
N GLY A 91 13.49 -9.52 56.88
CA GLY A 91 13.57 -8.17 56.36
C GLY A 91 14.51 -8.06 55.15
N LEU A 92 14.01 -7.45 54.08
CA LEU A 92 14.83 -6.91 52.99
C LEU A 92 14.50 -5.42 52.83
N PRO A 93 15.50 -4.56 52.54
CA PRO A 93 15.29 -3.12 52.52
C PRO A 93 14.39 -2.70 51.36
N LEU A 94 13.32 -1.95 51.68
CA LEU A 94 12.46 -1.27 50.69
C LEU A 94 13.22 -0.15 49.99
N LEU A 95 14.02 -0.52 48.99
CA LEU A 95 14.53 0.42 47.99
C LEU A 95 13.36 0.99 47.19
N SER A 96 12.88 2.15 47.64
CA SER A 96 11.85 2.94 46.96
C SER A 96 12.37 3.44 45.61
N ARG A 97 12.28 2.58 44.59
CA ARG A 97 12.47 2.97 43.19
C ARG A 97 11.23 3.74 42.75
N SER A 98 11.31 5.07 42.86
CA SER A 98 10.33 5.98 42.27
C SER A 98 10.24 5.77 40.75
N THR A 99 9.29 4.96 40.30
CA THR A 99 8.92 4.79 38.88
C THR A 99 8.15 5.99 38.32
N ALA A 100 8.30 7.16 38.94
CA ALA A 100 7.65 8.43 38.62
C ALA A 100 8.51 9.34 37.73
N CYS A 101 9.24 8.78 36.77
CA CYS A 101 10.02 9.51 35.75
C CYS A 101 10.19 8.73 34.44
N ALA A 102 9.12 8.06 33.98
CA ALA A 102 9.07 7.37 32.68
C ALA A 102 7.99 7.91 31.72
N ALA A 103 7.28 8.98 32.08
CA ALA A 103 6.33 9.68 31.20
C ALA A 103 7.07 10.58 30.19
N HIS A 104 8.05 10.03 29.45
CA HIS A 104 8.91 10.79 28.55
C HIS A 104 8.23 11.05 27.20
N ARG A 105 7.41 12.11 27.15
CA ARG A 105 6.99 12.82 25.92
C ARG A 105 6.30 11.99 24.82
N MET A 106 5.23 11.25 25.14
CA MET A 106 4.34 10.65 24.12
C MET A 106 3.44 11.66 23.36
N GLY A 107 3.84 12.92 23.20
CA GLY A 107 2.92 14.00 22.77
C GLY A 107 3.56 15.22 22.12
N VAL A 108 4.72 15.07 21.48
CA VAL A 108 5.43 16.18 20.80
C VAL A 108 5.54 15.95 19.28
N ASP A 109 5.29 14.72 18.82
CA ASP A 109 5.72 14.25 17.50
C ASP A 109 4.57 13.57 16.73
N LEU A 110 3.48 14.33 16.57
CA LEU A 110 2.27 13.96 15.82
C LEU A 110 2.24 14.50 14.38
N VAL A 111 3.13 15.43 14.06
CA VAL A 111 3.25 16.07 12.74
C VAL A 111 4.71 15.95 12.32
N ASP A 112 4.95 15.32 11.17
CA ASP A 112 6.27 15.27 10.56
C ASP A 112 6.58 16.63 9.90
N PRO A 113 7.75 17.26 10.16
CA PRO A 113 8.05 18.60 9.65
C PRO A 113 8.36 18.63 8.15
N ASP A 114 8.88 17.54 7.59
CA ASP A 114 9.21 17.41 6.17
C ASP A 114 7.98 16.97 5.36
N TYR A 115 7.17 16.08 5.96
CA TYR A 115 5.98 15.47 5.37
C TYR A 115 4.74 15.70 6.25
N PRO A 116 4.24 16.95 6.36
CA PRO A 116 3.15 17.32 7.29
C PRO A 116 1.79 16.70 6.96
N GLY A 117 1.66 16.01 5.83
CA GLY A 117 0.50 15.18 5.51
C GLY A 117 0.53 13.79 6.15
N THR A 118 1.65 13.36 6.73
CA THR A 118 1.80 12.04 7.37
C THR A 118 0.93 11.93 8.63
N ALA A 119 0.06 10.93 8.70
CA ALA A 119 -0.61 10.51 9.93
C ALA A 119 0.39 9.71 10.78
N VAL A 120 1.28 10.40 11.51
CA VAL A 120 2.47 9.81 12.15
C VAL A 120 2.13 8.66 13.12
N GLU A 121 1.04 8.76 13.89
CA GLU A 121 0.54 7.67 14.74
C GLU A 121 0.18 6.43 13.91
N ARG A 122 -0.64 6.59 12.87
CA ARG A 122 -1.03 5.52 11.95
C ARG A 122 0.19 4.90 11.26
N MET A 123 1.13 5.71 10.79
CA MET A 123 2.38 5.24 10.18
C MET A 123 3.18 4.35 11.15
N ARG A 124 3.33 4.78 12.41
CA ARG A 124 4.03 4.01 13.46
C ARG A 124 3.32 2.69 13.78
N ASN A 125 2.00 2.72 13.90
CA ASN A 125 1.20 1.53 14.19
C ASN A 125 1.20 0.53 13.01
N ILE A 126 1.28 1.02 11.76
CA ILE A 126 1.50 0.19 10.58
C ILE A 126 2.89 -0.46 10.60
N ARG A 127 3.97 0.32 10.79
CA ARG A 127 5.34 -0.22 10.86
C ARG A 127 5.43 -1.28 11.97
N ALA A 128 4.79 -1.05 13.12
CA ALA A 128 4.67 -2.04 14.19
C ALA A 128 3.91 -3.32 13.80
N ARG A 129 2.80 -3.22 13.05
CA ARG A 129 2.13 -4.43 12.50
C ARG A 129 3.02 -5.20 11.53
N VAL A 130 3.71 -4.51 10.62
CA VAL A 130 4.63 -5.15 9.64
C VAL A 130 5.77 -5.89 10.35
N LEU A 131 6.35 -5.28 11.39
CA LEU A 131 7.39 -5.90 12.24
C LEU A 131 6.87 -7.07 13.11
N SER A 132 5.54 -7.26 13.21
CA SER A 132 4.91 -8.35 13.97
C SER A 132 4.49 -9.56 13.13
N LEU A 133 4.59 -9.48 11.80
CA LEU A 133 4.33 -10.61 10.90
C LEU A 133 5.54 -11.56 10.87
N ASP A 134 5.31 -12.86 10.89
CA ASP A 134 6.37 -13.87 10.79
C ASP A 134 6.83 -14.06 9.33
N SER A 135 8.15 -14.07 9.07
CA SER A 135 8.66 -14.14 7.68
C SER A 135 8.28 -15.45 6.97
N GLU A 136 8.11 -16.54 7.72
CA GLU A 136 7.80 -17.87 7.17
C GLU A 136 6.29 -18.13 7.18
N LEU A 137 5.64 -17.91 8.33
CA LEU A 137 4.24 -18.25 8.57
C LEU A 137 3.24 -17.20 8.03
N ASP A 138 3.68 -15.95 7.84
CA ASP A 138 2.85 -14.86 7.35
C ASP A 138 3.29 -14.30 5.99
N LEU A 139 4.59 -14.29 5.67
CA LEU A 139 5.11 -13.66 4.45
C LEU A 139 5.67 -14.62 3.38
N SER A 140 5.86 -15.91 3.68
CA SER A 140 6.35 -16.93 2.73
C SER A 140 5.32 -18.03 2.41
N VAL A 141 4.03 -17.72 2.59
CA VAL A 141 2.89 -18.60 2.26
C VAL A 141 2.37 -18.35 0.82
N ASP A 142 1.12 -18.73 0.50
CA ASP A 142 0.52 -18.34 -0.79
C ASP A 142 0.38 -16.82 -0.91
N TRP A 143 0.71 -16.27 -2.07
CA TRP A 143 0.75 -14.83 -2.30
C TRP A 143 -0.55 -14.09 -1.97
N GLU A 144 -1.73 -14.64 -2.24
CA GLU A 144 -2.98 -13.94 -1.90
C GLU A 144 -3.20 -13.87 -0.37
N ASP A 145 -2.69 -14.86 0.36
CA ASP A 145 -2.69 -14.88 1.83
C ASP A 145 -1.63 -13.96 2.44
N VAL A 146 -0.50 -13.76 1.76
CA VAL A 146 0.49 -12.72 2.10
C VAL A 146 -0.07 -11.32 1.83
N ARG A 147 -0.68 -11.12 0.66
CA ARG A 147 -1.31 -9.85 0.24
C ARG A 147 -2.38 -9.39 1.23
N ARG A 148 -3.23 -10.31 1.71
CA ARG A 148 -4.22 -10.03 2.78
C ARG A 148 -3.58 -9.56 4.08
N ARG A 149 -2.44 -10.14 4.47
CA ARG A 149 -1.72 -9.77 5.70
C ARG A 149 -1.05 -8.40 5.59
N ILE A 150 -0.39 -8.08 4.49
CA ILE A 150 0.23 -6.76 4.30
C ILE A 150 -0.83 -5.65 4.16
N LEU A 151 -2.01 -5.95 3.58
CA LEU A 151 -3.17 -5.04 3.61
C LEU A 151 -3.66 -4.79 5.05
N TRP A 152 -3.88 -5.84 5.83
CA TRP A 152 -4.28 -5.71 7.24
C TRP A 152 -3.23 -4.96 8.08
N ALA A 153 -1.95 -5.27 7.89
CA ALA A 153 -0.84 -4.57 8.55
C ALA A 153 -0.83 -3.09 8.19
N GLY A 154 -1.13 -2.78 6.93
CA GLY A 154 -1.29 -1.42 6.41
C GLY A 154 -2.56 -0.68 6.84
N GLY A 155 -3.49 -1.33 7.53
CA GLY A 155 -4.78 -0.73 7.87
C GLY A 155 -5.72 -0.57 6.67
N LEU A 156 -5.65 -1.50 5.71
CA LEU A 156 -6.53 -1.57 4.55
C LEU A 156 -7.43 -2.82 4.59
N ARG A 157 -8.67 -2.66 4.12
CA ARG A 157 -9.59 -3.76 3.80
C ARG A 157 -9.20 -4.41 2.47
N ASP A 158 -9.38 -5.72 2.37
CA ASP A 158 -9.29 -6.43 1.09
C ASP A 158 -10.63 -6.30 0.34
N LEU A 159 -10.66 -5.49 -0.72
CA LEU A 159 -11.86 -5.07 -1.45
C LEU A 159 -11.73 -5.38 -2.96
N VAL A 160 -11.35 -6.61 -3.27
CA VAL A 160 -11.12 -7.12 -4.64
C VAL A 160 -12.29 -6.97 -5.62
N SER A 161 -13.51 -6.73 -5.13
CA SER A 161 -14.74 -6.59 -5.93
C SER A 161 -15.35 -5.18 -5.90
N ALA A 162 -14.70 -4.21 -5.24
CA ALA A 162 -15.18 -2.83 -5.26
C ALA A 162 -14.92 -2.16 -6.62
N ARG A 163 -15.66 -1.09 -6.93
CA ARG A 163 -15.45 -0.32 -8.15
C ARG A 163 -14.25 0.64 -7.97
N PRO A 164 -13.52 1.00 -9.04
CA PRO A 164 -12.55 2.09 -9.01
C PRO A 164 -13.16 3.36 -8.41
N GLY A 165 -12.43 4.03 -7.52
CA GLY A 165 -12.90 5.18 -6.74
C GLY A 165 -13.73 4.86 -5.50
N LEU A 166 -14.23 3.62 -5.33
CA LEU A 166 -15.00 3.16 -4.16
C LEU A 166 -14.21 2.16 -3.29
N GLY A 167 -12.91 2.42 -3.11
CA GLY A 167 -12.05 1.66 -2.19
C GLY A 167 -11.52 0.33 -2.75
N TYR A 168 -11.45 0.16 -4.07
CA TYR A 168 -10.83 -1.01 -4.70
C TYR A 168 -9.35 -1.15 -4.33
N THR A 169 -9.01 -2.19 -3.57
CA THR A 169 -7.64 -2.57 -3.18
C THR A 169 -7.14 -3.85 -3.87
N GLY A 170 -7.86 -4.34 -4.90
CA GLY A 170 -7.49 -5.58 -5.61
C GLY A 170 -6.13 -5.52 -6.33
N HIS A 171 -5.72 -4.31 -6.74
CA HIS A 171 -4.42 -4.04 -7.36
C HIS A 171 -3.31 -3.66 -6.37
N SER A 172 -3.63 -3.38 -5.11
CA SER A 172 -2.65 -3.05 -4.07
C SER A 172 -1.61 -4.17 -3.95
N PHE A 173 -0.34 -3.84 -4.16
CA PHE A 173 0.81 -4.77 -4.20
C PHE A 173 0.77 -5.84 -5.32
N ASN A 174 -0.26 -5.85 -6.16
CA ASN A 174 -0.50 -6.85 -7.22
C ASN A 174 -0.05 -6.37 -8.61
N ASP A 175 0.35 -5.11 -8.76
CA ASP A 175 0.98 -4.55 -9.95
C ASP A 175 2.31 -3.86 -9.60
N PHE A 176 3.08 -3.45 -10.62
CA PHE A 176 4.43 -2.91 -10.47
C PHE A 176 4.53 -1.57 -9.71
N ASN A 177 3.41 -0.89 -9.49
CA ASN A 177 3.38 0.54 -9.19
C ASN A 177 2.63 0.86 -7.88
N HIS A 178 1.55 0.15 -7.55
CA HIS A 178 0.75 0.40 -6.34
C HIS A 178 1.34 -0.32 -5.11
N CYS A 179 2.63 -0.09 -4.88
CA CYS A 179 3.43 -0.79 -3.87
C CYS A 179 3.77 0.08 -2.65
N ASP A 180 3.47 1.38 -2.70
CA ASP A 180 3.78 2.34 -1.64
C ASP A 180 2.58 2.51 -0.71
N LEU A 181 2.65 1.98 0.50
CA LEU A 181 1.61 2.20 1.47
C LEU A 181 1.82 3.55 2.18
N THR A 182 0.96 4.50 1.85
CA THR A 182 0.91 5.83 2.47
C THR A 182 -0.07 5.84 3.64
N ALA A 183 0.27 6.59 4.71
CA ALA A 183 -0.57 6.80 5.87
C ALA A 183 -0.72 8.31 6.12
N MET A 184 -1.82 8.89 5.65
CA MET A 184 -2.00 10.35 5.58
C MET A 184 -3.18 10.87 6.41
N VAL A 185 -3.07 12.11 6.87
CA VAL A 185 -4.10 12.81 7.66
C VAL A 185 -5.37 13.03 6.83
N ASP A 186 -6.53 13.09 7.50
CA ASP A 186 -7.84 13.18 6.87
C ASP A 186 -7.99 14.38 5.91
N GLY A 187 -7.26 15.47 6.15
CA GLY A 187 -7.26 16.68 5.32
C GLY A 187 -6.47 16.56 4.00
N GLU A 188 -5.56 15.61 3.87
CA GLU A 188 -4.82 15.36 2.62
C GLU A 188 -5.47 14.22 1.80
N ALA A 189 -6.39 13.44 2.37
CA ALA A 189 -7.03 12.31 1.67
C ALA A 189 -7.76 12.72 0.37
N ASP A 190 -8.31 13.94 0.30
CA ASP A 190 -8.95 14.50 -0.91
C ASP A 190 -7.97 15.25 -1.84
N SER A 191 -6.67 15.26 -1.55
CA SER A 191 -5.65 15.93 -2.39
C SER A 191 -5.62 15.33 -3.81
N GLU A 192 -5.72 16.17 -4.84
CA GLU A 192 -5.60 15.77 -6.24
C GLU A 192 -4.12 15.90 -6.73
N ASN A 193 -3.67 15.08 -7.68
CA ASN A 193 -2.28 15.13 -8.19
C ASN A 193 -1.88 16.53 -8.72
N GLY A 194 -2.79 17.24 -9.40
CA GLY A 194 -2.52 18.53 -10.05
C GLY A 194 -1.50 18.45 -11.20
N GLY A 195 -1.16 17.24 -11.67
CA GLY A 195 -0.09 17.00 -12.64
C GLY A 195 1.32 17.08 -12.05
N ARG A 196 1.47 17.08 -10.72
CA ARG A 196 2.77 17.20 -10.03
C ARG A 196 3.64 15.95 -10.14
N VAL A 197 3.01 14.76 -10.10
CA VAL A 197 3.61 13.45 -10.41
C VAL A 197 3.35 13.12 -11.87
N ALA A 198 4.40 12.76 -12.60
CA ALA A 198 4.31 12.36 -14.00
C ALA A 198 3.62 11.00 -14.18
N GLY A 199 2.90 10.80 -15.28
CA GLY A 199 2.14 9.57 -15.56
C GLY A 199 0.83 9.40 -14.77
N ILE A 200 0.63 10.18 -13.69
CA ILE A 200 -0.57 10.10 -12.84
C ILE A 200 -1.64 11.10 -13.30
N HIS A 201 -2.88 10.63 -13.44
CA HIS A 201 -3.99 11.48 -13.88
C HIS A 201 -4.16 12.70 -12.97
N ALA A 202 -4.23 13.90 -13.56
CA ALA A 202 -4.15 15.16 -12.81
C ALA A 202 -5.14 15.27 -11.64
N ARG A 203 -6.35 14.72 -11.77
CA ARG A 203 -7.33 14.73 -10.68
C ARG A 203 -7.09 13.69 -9.57
N ASN A 204 -6.54 12.52 -9.88
CA ASN A 204 -6.41 11.34 -8.99
C ASN A 204 -7.29 11.33 -7.69
N PRO A 205 -8.64 11.33 -7.79
CA PRO A 205 -9.51 11.62 -6.65
C PRO A 205 -9.72 10.37 -5.79
N LEU A 206 -8.88 10.19 -4.77
CA LEU A 206 -8.82 8.96 -3.97
C LEU A 206 -9.61 9.00 -2.65
N GLY A 207 -9.95 10.19 -2.12
CA GLY A 207 -10.41 10.39 -0.74
C GLY A 207 -11.59 9.53 -0.27
N GLU A 208 -12.61 9.32 -1.10
CA GLU A 208 -13.71 8.42 -0.76
C GLU A 208 -13.28 6.95 -0.71
N GLY A 209 -12.43 6.53 -1.65
CA GLY A 209 -11.85 5.19 -1.65
C GLY A 209 -10.94 4.94 -0.45
N ILE A 210 -10.16 5.93 -0.05
CA ILE A 210 -9.33 5.93 1.17
C ILE A 210 -10.22 5.72 2.40
N ARG A 211 -11.30 6.48 2.55
CA ARG A 211 -12.24 6.38 3.69
C ARG A 211 -12.93 5.01 3.75
N ILE A 212 -13.38 4.49 2.61
CA ILE A 212 -14.02 3.17 2.53
C ILE A 212 -13.04 2.05 2.87
N ALA A 213 -11.83 2.06 2.29
CA ALA A 213 -10.86 0.99 2.45
C ALA A 213 -10.11 1.03 3.78
N SER A 214 -10.02 2.18 4.45
CA SER A 214 -9.28 2.29 5.71
C SER A 214 -9.92 1.50 6.86
N LEU A 215 -9.05 0.87 7.65
CA LEU A 215 -9.34 0.29 8.96
C LEU A 215 -9.06 1.37 10.03
N PRO A 216 -9.98 1.57 11.00
CA PRO A 216 -9.91 2.68 11.95
C PRO A 216 -8.94 2.44 13.12
N GLU A 217 -8.62 1.19 13.44
CA GLU A 217 -7.93 0.85 14.70
C GLU A 217 -6.41 1.13 14.72
N LEU A 218 -5.88 1.79 13.69
CA LEU A 218 -4.48 2.24 13.63
C LEU A 218 -4.28 3.72 13.99
N GLY A 219 -5.35 4.49 14.20
CA GLY A 219 -5.30 5.93 14.50
C GLY A 219 -6.11 6.78 13.53
N SER A 220 -6.00 8.10 13.61
CA SER A 220 -6.65 9.04 12.69
C SER A 220 -6.10 8.96 11.26
N GLY A 221 -6.71 9.69 10.32
CA GLY A 221 -6.33 9.63 8.91
C GLY A 221 -6.71 8.31 8.21
N GLY A 222 -6.22 8.16 6.99
CA GLY A 222 -6.43 7.01 6.14
C GLY A 222 -5.14 6.30 5.71
N SER A 223 -5.30 5.09 5.19
CA SER A 223 -4.25 4.31 4.55
C SER A 223 -4.55 4.17 3.04
N TRP A 224 -3.52 4.09 2.19
CA TRP A 224 -3.70 3.75 0.76
C TRP A 224 -2.44 3.20 0.09
N SER A 225 -2.60 2.31 -0.90
CA SER A 225 -1.52 1.89 -1.80
C SER A 225 -1.37 2.88 -2.96
N THR A 226 -0.41 3.80 -2.86
CA THR A 226 -0.11 4.85 -3.83
C THR A 226 0.90 4.40 -4.89
N CYS A 227 1.00 5.18 -5.97
CA CYS A 227 1.87 4.91 -7.11
C CYS A 227 3.32 5.33 -6.83
N MET A 228 4.26 4.39 -6.93
CA MET A 228 5.69 4.57 -6.62
C MET A 228 6.54 5.19 -7.75
N MET A 229 5.95 5.54 -8.90
CA MET A 229 6.67 6.17 -10.02
C MET A 229 7.39 7.46 -9.58
N GLY A 230 8.72 7.46 -9.66
CA GLY A 230 9.57 8.57 -9.22
C GLY A 230 10.18 8.43 -7.83
N CYS A 231 9.96 7.30 -7.13
CA CYS A 231 10.53 7.07 -5.80
C CYS A 231 12.07 6.91 -5.79
N ASN A 232 12.71 6.66 -6.92
CA ASN A 232 14.19 6.63 -7.05
C ASN A 232 14.84 8.02 -7.26
N SER A 233 14.06 9.11 -7.17
CA SER A 233 14.60 10.47 -7.06
C SER A 233 14.95 10.81 -5.61
N GLU A 234 15.87 11.76 -5.41
CA GLU A 234 16.13 12.35 -4.09
C GLU A 234 15.90 13.88 -4.16
N PRO A 235 14.89 14.45 -3.48
CA PRO A 235 13.84 13.75 -2.74
C PRO A 235 12.92 12.91 -3.64
N PRO A 236 12.24 11.88 -3.11
CA PRO A 236 11.31 11.06 -3.88
C PRO A 236 10.16 11.87 -4.49
N ARG A 237 9.71 11.45 -5.68
CA ARG A 237 8.73 12.19 -6.51
C ARG A 237 7.46 11.42 -6.83
N ASP A 238 7.20 10.36 -6.06
CA ASP A 238 6.00 9.53 -6.13
C ASP A 238 4.75 10.20 -5.53
N VAL A 239 3.63 9.47 -5.53
CA VAL A 239 2.33 9.97 -5.08
C VAL A 239 2.25 10.17 -3.56
N ALA A 240 2.99 9.39 -2.75
CA ALA A 240 3.00 9.57 -1.29
C ALA A 240 3.60 10.94 -0.93
N HIS A 241 4.81 11.17 -1.44
CA HIS A 241 5.61 12.36 -1.16
C HIS A 241 5.02 13.62 -1.78
N ILE A 242 4.52 13.55 -3.03
CA ILE A 242 4.09 14.73 -3.79
C ILE A 242 2.59 15.03 -3.66
N GLN A 243 1.71 14.03 -3.78
CA GLN A 243 0.26 14.28 -3.72
C GLN A 243 -0.18 14.46 -2.26
N PHE A 244 0.19 13.53 -1.39
CA PHE A 244 -0.27 13.48 0.00
C PHE A 244 0.67 14.16 1.02
N LYS A 245 1.86 14.61 0.60
CA LYS A 245 2.90 15.17 1.48
C LYS A 245 3.19 14.26 2.69
N SER A 246 3.19 12.96 2.45
CA SER A 246 3.26 11.93 3.49
C SER A 246 4.43 11.00 3.22
N ARG A 247 5.13 10.60 4.29
CA ARG A 247 6.02 9.44 4.24
C ARG A 247 5.25 8.18 3.90
N ILE A 248 5.95 7.20 3.35
CA ILE A 248 5.45 5.82 3.29
C ILE A 248 5.56 5.15 4.67
N ALA A 249 4.51 4.42 5.02
CA ALA A 249 4.54 3.51 6.16
C ALA A 249 5.38 2.27 5.82
N PHE A 250 5.21 1.73 4.61
CA PHE A 250 6.17 0.83 3.96
C PHE A 250 6.02 0.86 2.43
N LYS A 251 7.04 0.38 1.72
CA LYS A 251 7.04 0.06 0.28
C LYS A 251 7.35 -1.42 0.11
N LEU A 252 6.65 -2.09 -0.80
CA LEU A 252 7.00 -3.45 -1.23
C LEU A 252 7.95 -3.40 -2.42
N VAL A 253 9.08 -4.09 -2.30
CA VAL A 253 10.08 -4.25 -3.38
C VAL A 253 10.32 -5.74 -3.62
N TRP A 254 10.10 -6.20 -4.85
CA TRP A 254 10.47 -7.54 -5.30
C TRP A 254 11.97 -7.59 -5.62
N CYS A 255 12.69 -8.55 -5.04
CA CYS A 255 14.15 -8.59 -5.09
C CYS A 255 14.69 -9.55 -6.17
N PRO A 256 15.70 -9.15 -6.96
CA PRO A 256 16.31 -10.01 -7.97
C PRO A 256 17.20 -11.07 -7.31
N GLY A 257 16.63 -12.25 -7.02
CA GLY A 257 17.43 -13.42 -6.66
C GLY A 257 18.36 -13.89 -7.80
N PRO A 258 19.26 -14.86 -7.55
CA PRO A 258 20.31 -15.27 -8.50
C PRO A 258 19.83 -15.74 -9.89
N ASP A 259 18.57 -16.16 -10.01
CA ASP A 259 17.93 -16.60 -11.27
C ASP A 259 17.08 -15.51 -11.96
N GLN A 260 17.09 -14.29 -11.41
CA GLN A 260 16.26 -13.13 -11.78
C GLN A 260 14.75 -13.45 -11.87
N GLN A 261 14.26 -14.44 -11.12
CA GLN A 261 12.83 -14.79 -11.08
C GLN A 261 12.03 -14.00 -10.03
N PHE A 262 12.64 -13.00 -9.38
CA PHE A 262 12.00 -12.06 -8.44
C PHE A 262 11.11 -12.73 -7.36
N ARG A 263 11.55 -13.86 -6.80
CA ARG A 263 10.71 -14.75 -5.99
C ARG A 263 10.45 -14.25 -4.57
N SER A 264 11.32 -13.39 -4.07
CA SER A 264 11.27 -12.84 -2.71
C SER A 264 11.01 -11.34 -2.75
N PHE A 265 10.42 -10.79 -1.69
CA PHE A 265 10.20 -9.36 -1.53
C PHE A 265 10.68 -8.88 -0.15
N VAL A 266 11.00 -7.59 -0.09
CA VAL A 266 11.21 -6.83 1.15
C VAL A 266 10.09 -5.81 1.34
N LEU A 267 9.75 -5.57 2.59
CA LEU A 267 8.97 -4.41 3.04
C LEU A 267 9.96 -3.43 3.66
N VAL A 268 10.09 -2.25 3.06
CA VAL A 268 11.05 -1.23 3.47
C VAL A 268 10.34 0.04 3.91
N ASP A 269 10.93 0.80 4.81
CA ASP A 269 10.37 2.07 5.27
C ASP A 269 10.74 3.27 4.38
N ASP A 270 10.26 4.47 4.73
CA ASP A 270 10.48 5.72 3.98
C ASP A 270 11.97 6.09 3.85
N GLU A 271 12.73 5.72 4.87
CA GLU A 271 14.16 5.91 5.01
C GLU A 271 14.97 4.83 4.27
N GLY A 272 14.33 3.74 3.83
CA GLY A 272 14.95 2.61 3.12
C GLY A 272 15.37 1.46 4.03
N ASN A 273 15.05 1.50 5.33
CA ASN A 273 15.36 0.42 6.26
C ASN A 273 14.47 -0.80 6.00
N LEU A 274 15.03 -2.01 6.18
CA LEU A 274 14.26 -3.25 6.15
C LEU A 274 13.31 -3.32 7.36
N LEU A 275 12.01 -3.49 7.10
CA LEU A 275 11.00 -3.79 8.13
C LEU A 275 10.73 -5.29 8.20
N ASN A 276 10.52 -5.96 7.06
CA ASN A 276 10.28 -7.40 7.00
C ASN A 276 10.53 -7.96 5.58
N ARG A 277 10.51 -9.28 5.39
CA ARG A 277 10.70 -9.94 4.10
C ARG A 277 9.96 -11.26 3.99
N GLY A 278 9.74 -11.74 2.75
CA GLY A 278 9.12 -13.04 2.49
C GLY A 278 9.50 -13.62 1.13
N THR A 279 9.38 -14.94 1.00
CA THR A 279 9.55 -15.69 -0.25
C THR A 279 8.24 -16.44 -0.56
N PRO A 280 7.21 -15.72 -1.04
CA PRO A 280 5.87 -16.27 -1.25
C PRO A 280 5.83 -17.30 -2.37
N SER A 281 4.74 -18.07 -2.38
CA SER A 281 4.47 -19.11 -3.36
C SER A 281 3.07 -18.96 -3.98
N GLY A 282 2.66 -19.92 -4.81
CA GLY A 282 1.35 -19.89 -5.47
C GLY A 282 1.29 -18.86 -6.59
N ARG A 283 0.21 -18.08 -6.66
CA ARG A 283 -0.03 -17.12 -7.75
C ARG A 283 0.61 -15.75 -7.45
N LEU A 284 1.93 -15.66 -7.64
CA LEU A 284 2.65 -14.38 -7.63
C LEU A 284 2.12 -13.44 -8.74
N PRO A 285 2.36 -12.11 -8.65
CA PRO A 285 2.23 -11.20 -9.77
C PRO A 285 3.11 -11.63 -10.96
N ASP A 286 2.76 -11.22 -12.17
CA ASP A 286 3.50 -11.61 -13.38
C ASP A 286 4.98 -11.16 -13.31
N LEU A 287 5.88 -11.91 -13.97
CA LEU A 287 7.33 -11.67 -13.85
C LEU A 287 7.73 -10.25 -14.28
N ASP A 288 7.10 -9.74 -15.34
CA ASP A 288 7.34 -8.39 -15.86
C ASP A 288 6.92 -7.30 -14.85
N GLU A 289 5.84 -7.52 -14.09
CA GLU A 289 5.38 -6.59 -13.04
C GLU A 289 6.38 -6.52 -11.89
N ARG A 290 6.89 -7.68 -11.44
CA ARG A 290 7.89 -7.78 -10.36
C ARG A 290 9.24 -7.21 -10.78
N ALA A 291 9.67 -7.47 -12.02
CA ALA A 291 10.88 -6.89 -12.59
C ALA A 291 10.76 -5.37 -12.76
N MET A 292 9.58 -4.85 -13.13
CA MET A 292 9.33 -3.41 -13.28
C MET A 292 9.27 -2.69 -11.93
N ASN A 293 8.68 -3.29 -10.90
CA ASN A 293 8.71 -2.78 -9.52
C ASN A 293 10.16 -2.59 -9.04
N PHE A 294 11.03 -3.57 -9.25
CA PHE A 294 12.45 -3.43 -8.94
C PHE A 294 13.13 -2.35 -9.79
N ALA A 295 12.83 -2.29 -11.09
CA ALA A 295 13.38 -1.27 -11.99
C ALA A 295 12.99 0.16 -11.58
N LEU A 296 11.86 0.37 -10.89
CA LEU A 296 11.46 1.67 -10.35
C LEU A 296 12.24 2.10 -9.09
N VAL A 297 12.76 1.17 -8.28
CA VAL A 297 13.59 1.50 -7.11
C VAL A 297 15.10 1.52 -7.42
N LYS A 298 15.51 0.98 -8.56
CA LYS A 298 16.92 0.84 -8.92
C LYS A 298 17.68 2.18 -8.87
N GLY A 299 18.83 2.17 -8.21
CA GLY A 299 19.68 3.33 -7.96
C GLY A 299 19.30 4.14 -6.71
N SER A 300 18.45 3.62 -5.82
CA SER A 300 17.95 4.35 -4.64
C SER A 300 18.08 3.58 -3.33
N LYS A 301 17.84 4.28 -2.20
CA LYS A 301 17.78 3.71 -0.85
C LYS A 301 16.88 2.47 -0.71
N TYR A 302 15.86 2.33 -1.56
CA TYR A 302 14.93 1.20 -1.54
C TYR A 302 15.46 -0.07 -2.24
N GLU A 303 16.55 -0.01 -3.02
CA GLU A 303 17.20 -1.19 -3.63
C GLU A 303 18.04 -1.97 -2.60
N VAL A 304 18.71 -1.26 -1.68
CA VAL A 304 19.76 -1.80 -0.80
C VAL A 304 19.32 -3.04 0.02
N PRO A 305 18.12 -3.11 0.63
CA PRO A 305 17.74 -4.30 1.40
C PRO A 305 17.62 -5.58 0.57
N CYS A 306 17.39 -5.48 -0.75
CA CYS A 306 17.38 -6.65 -1.63
C CYS A 306 18.76 -7.31 -1.80
N GLU A 307 19.87 -6.60 -1.53
CA GLU A 307 21.22 -7.19 -1.53
C GLU A 307 21.44 -8.18 -0.38
N THR A 308 20.49 -8.28 0.57
CA THR A 308 20.56 -9.17 1.74
C THR A 308 19.62 -10.38 1.66
N CYS A 309 19.06 -10.66 0.48
CA CYS A 309 18.04 -11.68 0.24
C CYS A 309 18.55 -13.01 -0.37
N ASP A 310 19.87 -13.22 -0.41
CA ASP A 310 20.51 -14.52 -0.72
C ASP A 310 20.54 -15.48 0.49
#